data_AF-A0A2H3DEU5-F1
#
_entry.id   AF-A0A2H3DEU5-F1
#
_cell.length_a   1.000
_cell.length_b   1.000
_cell.length_c   1.000
_cell.angle_alpha   90.00
_cell.angle_beta   90.00
_cell.angle_gamma   90.00
#
_symmetry.space_group_name_H-M   'P 1'
#
loop_
_entity.id
_entity.type
_entity.pdbx_description
1 polymer ?
#
loop_
_entity_poly.entity_id
_entity_poly.type
_entity_poly.pdbx_seq_one_letter_code
_entity_poly.pdbx_strand_id
1 'polypeptide(L)'
;MYHDKCFQIDVGFPFVAFSHEQVKTSTTGRFLLADKDKFFDISERIHRIDESILESISLRMTNSETIIPVTDTEKDCFQLLNNLDHVAYNVGGSMTSKKYMHNEAYSLMASKGTPSWYFTMAPSDHNHPICVYWADKMTEFNPIPQSEKDRVRLVTSNPIAAARFFNFMVQLFIMLVLWVGDSALQGLFGDTSTYYGTVEQ
;
A
#
# COMPACT_ATOMS: atom_id res chain seq x y z
N MET A 1 -7.55 13.46 -21.53
CA MET A 1 -8.55 12.64 -20.80
C MET A 1 -9.11 11.64 -21.79
N TYR A 2 -9.32 10.37 -21.44
CA TYR A 2 -10.08 9.49 -22.34
C TYR A 2 -11.46 10.11 -22.53
N HIS A 3 -11.90 10.22 -23.78
CA HIS A 3 -13.19 10.81 -24.12
C HIS A 3 -14.35 10.01 -23.50
N ASP A 4 -14.10 8.72 -23.21
CA ASP A 4 -15.02 7.82 -22.55
C ASP A 4 -14.65 7.61 -21.07
N LYS A 5 -15.62 7.86 -20.17
CA LYS A 5 -15.50 7.68 -18.71
C LYS A 5 -16.29 6.48 -18.20
N CYS A 6 -16.87 5.63 -19.07
CA CYS A 6 -17.70 4.50 -18.67
C CYS A 6 -17.02 3.60 -17.63
N PHE A 7 -15.74 3.26 -17.81
CA PHE A 7 -14.99 2.45 -16.83
C PHE A 7 -14.70 3.18 -15.51
N GLN A 8 -14.67 4.52 -15.51
CA GLN A 8 -14.42 5.31 -14.29
C GLN A 8 -15.66 5.45 -13.41
N ILE A 9 -16.83 5.44 -14.05
CA ILE A 9 -18.14 5.67 -13.42
C ILE A 9 -18.83 4.34 -13.08
N ASP A 10 -18.44 3.25 -13.74
CA ASP A 10 -18.95 1.92 -13.42
C ASP A 10 -18.57 1.53 -11.98
N VAL A 11 -19.59 1.22 -11.18
CA VAL A 11 -19.42 0.91 -9.75
C VAL A 11 -18.71 -0.43 -9.53
N GLY A 12 -18.89 -1.38 -10.45
CA GLY A 12 -18.32 -2.72 -10.36
C GLY A 12 -16.91 -2.81 -10.92
N PHE A 13 -16.56 -1.97 -11.90
CA PHE A 13 -15.30 -2.06 -12.62
C PHE A 13 -14.07 -1.92 -11.71
N PRO A 14 -13.95 -0.90 -10.82
CA PRO A 14 -12.81 -0.81 -9.90
C PRO A 14 -12.68 -2.05 -9.01
N PHE A 15 -13.81 -2.57 -8.51
CA PHE A 15 -13.82 -3.75 -7.65
C PHE A 15 -13.37 -5.01 -8.40
N VAL A 16 -13.90 -5.24 -9.61
CA VAL A 16 -13.53 -6.40 -10.44
C VAL A 16 -12.08 -6.30 -10.91
N ALA A 17 -11.65 -5.13 -11.37
CA ALA A 17 -10.29 -4.89 -11.83
C ALA A 17 -9.27 -5.10 -10.69
N PHE A 18 -9.54 -4.53 -9.52
CA PHE A 18 -8.70 -4.72 -8.34
C PHE A 18 -8.68 -6.18 -7.87
N SER A 19 -9.83 -6.86 -7.88
CA SER A 19 -9.89 -8.29 -7.55
C SER A 19 -9.08 -9.14 -8.54
N HIS A 20 -9.18 -8.86 -9.84
CA HIS A 20 -8.37 -9.52 -10.87
C HIS A 20 -6.89 -9.25 -10.68
N GLU A 21 -6.50 -8.02 -10.33
CA GLU A 21 -5.12 -7.66 -10.03
C GLU A 21 -4.63 -8.43 -8.80
N GLN A 22 -5.38 -8.46 -7.69
CA GLN A 22 -5.02 -9.23 -6.50
C GLN A 22 -4.88 -10.73 -6.80
N VAL A 23 -5.82 -11.32 -7.54
CA VAL A 23 -5.75 -12.74 -7.94
C VAL A 23 -4.52 -12.96 -8.81
N LYS A 24 -4.29 -12.11 -9.82
CA LYS A 24 -3.12 -12.21 -10.69
C LYS A 24 -1.81 -12.13 -9.90
N THR A 25 -1.66 -11.16 -9.00
CA THR A 25 -0.45 -10.97 -8.21
C THR A 25 -0.25 -12.13 -7.22
N SER A 26 -1.35 -12.61 -6.60
CA SER A 26 -1.33 -13.80 -5.73
C SER A 26 -0.93 -15.06 -6.49
N THR A 27 -1.51 -15.30 -7.66
CA THR A 27 -1.22 -16.47 -8.50
C THR A 27 0.20 -16.41 -9.05
N THR A 28 0.66 -15.23 -9.48
CA THR A 28 2.04 -15.04 -9.98
C THR A 28 3.06 -15.26 -8.85
N GLY A 29 2.82 -14.68 -7.68
CA GLY A 29 3.67 -14.89 -6.50
C GLY A 29 3.69 -16.36 -6.06
N ARG A 30 2.53 -17.03 -6.09
CA ARG A 30 2.42 -18.47 -5.80
C ARG A 30 3.13 -19.33 -6.84
N PHE A 31 3.02 -18.99 -8.13
CA PHE A 31 3.71 -19.72 -9.20
C PHE A 31 5.23 -19.65 -9.04
N LEU A 32 5.79 -18.46 -8.78
CA LEU A 32 7.22 -18.27 -8.53
C LEU A 32 7.75 -18.98 -7.26
N LEU A 33 6.85 -19.40 -6.37
CA LEU A 33 7.18 -20.17 -5.17
C LEU A 33 7.01 -21.68 -5.38
N ALA A 34 6.01 -22.08 -6.17
CA ALA A 34 5.79 -23.47 -6.56
C ALA A 34 6.86 -23.97 -7.55
N ASP A 35 7.40 -23.07 -8.36
CA ASP A 35 8.49 -23.35 -9.32
C ASP A 35 9.88 -23.41 -8.65
N LYS A 36 9.97 -23.15 -7.34
CA LYS A 36 11.22 -23.31 -6.57
C LYS A 36 11.31 -24.73 -6.02
N ASP A 37 12.53 -25.27 -5.98
CA ASP A 37 12.88 -26.56 -5.35
C ASP A 37 12.40 -26.70 -3.88
N LYS A 38 12.04 -25.57 -3.25
CA LYS A 38 11.53 -25.49 -1.87
C LYS A 38 10.06 -25.91 -1.71
N PHE A 39 9.28 -26.06 -2.78
CA PHE A 39 7.86 -26.39 -2.67
C PHE A 39 7.62 -27.71 -1.92
N PHE A 40 8.41 -28.74 -2.24
CA PHE A 40 8.30 -30.04 -1.58
C PHE A 40 8.66 -29.97 -0.09
N ASP A 41 9.74 -29.27 0.27
CA ASP A 41 10.13 -29.06 1.68
C ASP A 41 9.05 -28.29 2.46
N ILE A 42 8.41 -27.29 1.86
CA ILE A 42 7.29 -26.57 2.50
C ILE A 42 6.10 -27.50 2.71
N SER A 43 5.71 -28.28 1.71
CA SER A 43 4.57 -29.21 1.80
C SER A 43 4.79 -30.30 2.86
N GLU A 44 5.99 -30.86 2.91
CA GLU A 44 6.38 -31.86 3.90
C GLU A 44 6.37 -31.25 5.31
N ARG A 45 6.88 -30.02 5.46
CA ARG A 45 6.88 -29.31 6.74
C ARG A 45 5.48 -28.99 7.25
N ILE A 46 4.54 -28.66 6.36
CA ILE A 46 3.12 -28.50 6.72
C ILE A 46 2.56 -29.80 7.29
N HIS A 47 2.92 -30.96 6.72
CA HIS A 47 2.47 -32.26 7.22
C HIS A 47 3.16 -32.68 8.53
N ARG A 48 4.41 -32.23 8.75
CA ARG A 48 5.22 -32.59 9.93
C ARG A 48 4.90 -31.74 11.17
N ILE A 49 4.28 -30.58 10.99
CA ILE A 49 4.04 -29.65 12.10
C ILE A 49 3.06 -30.24 13.12
N ASP A 50 3.42 -30.06 14.39
CA ASP A 50 2.58 -30.41 15.53
C ASP A 50 1.66 -29.23 15.87
N GLU A 51 0.36 -29.46 15.73
CA GLU A 51 -0.69 -28.47 15.97
C GLU A 51 -0.68 -27.96 17.43
N SER A 52 -0.32 -28.82 18.40
CA SER A 52 -0.27 -28.44 19.82
C SER A 52 0.84 -27.43 20.13
N ILE A 53 1.97 -27.53 19.42
CA ILE A 53 3.08 -26.58 19.53
C ILE A 53 2.68 -25.25 18.88
N LEU A 54 1.98 -25.28 17.75
CA LEU A 54 1.47 -24.09 17.09
C LEU A 54 0.48 -23.32 17.99
N GLU A 55 -0.43 -24.05 18.64
CA GLU A 55 -1.38 -23.49 19.61
C GLU A 55 -0.66 -22.86 20.81
N SER A 56 0.35 -23.56 21.36
CA SER A 56 1.19 -23.03 22.44
C SER A 56 1.90 -21.73 22.06
N ILE A 57 2.52 -21.69 20.86
CA ILE A 57 3.17 -20.49 20.33
C ILE A 57 2.15 -19.36 20.17
N SER A 58 0.98 -19.64 19.60
CA SER A 58 -0.08 -18.65 19.40
C SER A 58 -0.57 -18.04 20.72
N LEU A 59 -0.72 -18.86 21.75
CA LEU A 59 -1.17 -18.43 23.07
C LEU A 59 -0.12 -17.53 23.75
N ARG A 60 1.17 -17.92 23.66
CA ARG A 60 2.30 -17.09 24.13
C ARG A 60 2.43 -15.77 23.38
N MET A 61 2.20 -15.77 22.06
CA MET A 61 2.21 -14.55 21.24
C MET A 61 1.09 -13.60 21.65
N THR A 62 -0.10 -14.14 21.95
CA THR A 62 -1.26 -13.36 22.40
C THR A 62 -0.99 -12.68 23.75
N ASN A 63 -0.23 -13.34 24.62
CA ASN A 63 0.22 -12.78 25.91
C ASN A 63 1.38 -11.78 25.79
N SER A 64 1.75 -11.37 24.57
CA SER A 64 2.85 -10.42 24.30
C SER A 64 4.23 -10.89 24.77
N GLU A 65 4.44 -12.21 24.85
CA GLU A 65 5.76 -12.78 25.17
C GLU A 65 6.71 -12.69 23.96
N THR A 66 7.98 -12.35 24.20
CA THR A 66 9.02 -12.46 23.16
C THR A 66 9.43 -13.91 23.00
N ILE A 67 8.96 -14.57 21.95
CA ILE A 67 9.24 -15.98 21.69
C ILE A 67 10.49 -16.12 20.84
N ILE A 68 11.52 -16.75 21.41
CA ILE A 68 12.69 -17.21 20.67
C ILE A 68 12.51 -18.73 20.54
N PRO A 69 12.43 -19.28 19.31
CA PRO A 69 12.27 -20.72 19.13
C PRO A 69 13.53 -21.44 19.61
N VAL A 70 13.37 -22.33 20.60
CA VAL A 70 14.47 -23.08 21.20
C VAL A 70 14.50 -24.50 20.65
N THR A 71 13.33 -25.15 20.57
CA THR A 71 13.23 -26.53 20.08
C THR A 71 13.21 -26.57 18.55
N ASP A 72 13.63 -27.70 17.98
CA ASP A 72 13.62 -27.86 16.52
C ASP A 72 12.19 -27.87 15.96
N THR A 73 11.20 -28.29 16.75
CA THR A 73 9.77 -28.23 16.40
C THR A 73 9.24 -26.79 16.41
N GLU A 74 9.65 -25.95 17.37
CA GLU A 74 9.33 -24.52 17.36
C GLU A 74 10.00 -23.85 16.15
N LYS A 75 11.28 -24.14 15.87
CA LYS A 75 11.98 -23.59 14.69
C LYS A 75 11.27 -23.94 13.39
N ASP A 76 10.76 -25.16 13.26
CA ASP A 76 9.99 -25.58 12.08
C ASP A 76 8.68 -24.79 11.93
N CYS A 77 7.98 -24.51 13.04
CA CYS A 77 6.78 -23.68 13.03
C CYS A 77 7.11 -22.24 12.57
N PHE A 78 8.18 -21.64 13.11
CA PHE A 78 8.63 -20.31 12.69
C PHE A 78 9.10 -20.29 11.24
N GLN A 79 9.76 -21.34 10.77
CA GLN A 79 10.16 -21.45 9.36
C GLN A 79 8.95 -21.55 8.45
N LEU A 80 7.89 -22.28 8.84
CA LEU A 80 6.63 -22.29 8.10
C LEU A 80 6.00 -20.89 8.06
N LEU A 81 5.92 -20.19 9.19
CA LEU A 81 5.39 -18.82 9.25
C LEU A 81 6.19 -17.88 8.33
N ASN A 82 7.52 -17.98 8.32
CA ASN A 82 8.36 -17.21 7.40
C ASN A 82 8.08 -17.55 5.93
N ASN A 83 7.90 -18.84 5.61
CA ASN A 83 7.55 -19.27 4.26
C ASN A 83 6.18 -18.71 3.84
N LEU A 84 5.20 -18.67 4.75
CA LEU A 84 3.88 -18.07 4.51
C LEU A 84 3.95 -16.54 4.37
N ASP A 85 4.73 -15.87 5.21
CA ASP A 85 4.99 -14.43 5.12
C ASP A 85 5.57 -14.06 3.74
N HIS A 86 6.53 -14.86 3.23
CA HIS A 86 7.08 -14.66 1.89
C HIS A 86 6.03 -14.76 0.78
N VAL A 87 4.98 -15.56 0.94
CA VAL A 87 3.87 -15.66 -0.01
C VAL A 87 2.96 -14.45 0.12
N ALA A 88 2.59 -14.09 1.36
CA ALA A 88 1.65 -13.02 1.67
C ALA A 88 2.18 -11.61 1.30
N TYR A 89 3.50 -11.43 1.24
CA TYR A 89 4.12 -10.16 0.79
C TYR A 89 3.63 -9.70 -0.58
N ASN A 90 3.44 -10.63 -1.53
CA ASN A 90 3.03 -10.27 -2.88
C ASN A 90 1.58 -9.74 -2.93
N VAL A 91 0.81 -9.88 -1.87
CA VAL A 91 -0.55 -9.35 -1.78
C VAL A 91 -0.51 -7.98 -1.10
N GLY A 92 -0.73 -6.93 -1.89
CA GLY A 92 -0.83 -5.57 -1.37
C GLY A 92 -1.90 -5.45 -0.28
N GLY A 93 -1.55 -4.79 0.82
CA GLY A 93 -2.45 -4.61 1.98
C GLY A 93 -2.44 -5.73 3.01
N SER A 94 -1.67 -6.81 2.78
CA SER A 94 -1.45 -7.85 3.78
C SER A 94 -0.71 -7.31 5.02
N MET A 95 -0.87 -7.98 6.16
CA MET A 95 -0.08 -7.68 7.37
C MET A 95 1.42 -7.77 7.11
N THR A 96 1.83 -8.70 6.24
CA THR A 96 3.21 -8.85 5.84
C THR A 96 3.69 -7.65 5.02
N SER A 97 2.90 -7.15 4.06
CA SER A 97 3.22 -5.91 3.33
C SER A 97 3.45 -4.72 4.27
N LYS A 98 2.61 -4.56 5.31
CA LYS A 98 2.79 -3.52 6.35
C LYS A 98 4.10 -3.69 7.14
N LYS A 99 4.43 -4.93 7.54
CA LYS A 99 5.70 -5.26 8.21
C LYS A 99 6.91 -4.92 7.34
N TYR A 100 6.85 -5.17 6.03
CA TYR A 100 7.91 -4.81 5.11
C TYR A 100 8.07 -3.30 4.94
N MET A 101 6.98 -2.55 4.78
CA MET A 101 7.05 -1.08 4.72
C MET A 101 7.69 -0.48 5.98
N HIS A 102 7.38 -1.06 7.14
CA HIS A 102 8.04 -0.70 8.39
C HIS A 102 9.55 -0.98 8.33
N ASN A 103 9.95 -2.18 7.90
CA ASN A 103 11.38 -2.53 7.76
C ASN A 103 12.11 -1.62 6.77
N GLU A 104 11.48 -1.22 5.66
CA GLU A 104 12.03 -0.26 4.70
C GLU A 104 12.28 1.09 5.36
N ALA A 105 11.30 1.62 6.10
CA ALA A 105 11.46 2.86 6.84
C ALA A 105 12.59 2.78 7.89
N TYR A 106 12.71 1.67 8.63
CA TYR A 106 13.80 1.45 9.58
C TYR A 106 15.17 1.35 8.90
N SER A 107 15.25 0.67 7.75
CA SER A 107 16.49 0.59 6.98
C SER A 107 16.93 1.96 6.46
N LEU A 108 15.97 2.81 6.10
CA LEU A 108 16.23 4.18 5.69
C LEU A 108 16.73 5.01 6.88
N MET A 109 16.12 4.86 8.05
CA MET A 109 16.58 5.53 9.27
C MET A 109 17.97 5.09 9.70
N ALA A 110 18.29 3.80 9.57
CA ALA A 110 19.61 3.28 9.89
C ALA A 110 20.70 3.83 8.94
N SER A 111 20.37 4.08 7.67
CA SER A 111 21.32 4.55 6.66
C SER A 111 21.44 6.07 6.55
N LYS A 112 20.35 6.81 6.78
CA LYS A 112 20.27 8.27 6.62
C LYS A 112 20.08 9.03 7.93
N GLY A 113 19.88 8.33 9.04
CA GLY A 113 19.52 8.92 10.33
C GLY A 113 18.01 9.09 10.50
N THR A 114 17.62 9.61 11.65
CA THR A 114 16.21 9.83 12.00
C THR A 114 15.56 10.87 11.09
N PRO A 115 14.28 10.70 10.70
CA PRO A 115 13.57 11.67 9.89
C PRO A 115 13.46 13.00 10.65
N SER A 116 13.76 14.11 9.98
CA SER A 116 13.58 15.45 10.56
C SER A 116 12.11 15.87 10.61
N TRP A 117 11.28 15.31 9.73
CA TRP A 117 9.86 15.67 9.58
C TRP A 117 9.00 14.44 9.33
N TYR A 118 7.80 14.45 9.89
CA TYR A 118 6.71 13.52 9.59
C TYR A 118 5.50 14.31 9.12
N PHE A 119 4.88 13.89 8.03
CA PHE A 119 3.78 14.61 7.40
C PHE A 119 2.66 13.66 6.98
N THR A 120 1.43 14.03 7.30
CA THR A 120 0.21 13.36 6.85
C THR A 120 -0.64 14.37 6.09
N MET A 121 -1.00 14.06 4.85
CA MET A 121 -1.91 14.88 4.05
C MET A 121 -3.15 14.10 3.65
N ALA A 122 -4.30 14.75 3.78
CA ALA A 122 -5.59 14.29 3.26
C ALA A 122 -6.18 15.41 2.38
N PRO A 123 -5.83 15.45 1.08
CA PRO A 123 -6.41 16.43 0.16
C PRO A 123 -7.93 16.34 0.13
N SER A 124 -8.61 17.49 0.28
CA SER A 124 -10.08 17.54 0.19
C SER A 124 -10.52 17.48 -1.26
N ASP A 125 -10.96 16.30 -1.70
CA ASP A 125 -11.39 15.98 -3.05
C ASP A 125 -12.61 16.80 -3.51
N HIS A 126 -13.69 16.82 -2.74
CA HIS A 126 -14.95 17.49 -3.11
C HIS A 126 -14.92 19.02 -2.99
N ASN A 127 -13.91 19.59 -2.31
CA ASN A 127 -13.75 21.04 -2.21
C ASN A 127 -12.73 21.59 -3.22
N HIS A 128 -11.92 20.74 -3.83
CA HIS A 128 -10.90 21.20 -4.76
C HIS A 128 -11.43 21.28 -6.20
N PRO A 129 -11.41 22.45 -6.85
CA PRO A 129 -12.02 22.63 -8.17
C PRO A 129 -11.39 21.74 -9.25
N ILE A 130 -10.10 21.39 -9.16
CA ILE A 130 -9.46 20.43 -10.07
C ILE A 130 -10.10 19.04 -9.98
N CYS A 131 -10.39 18.55 -8.77
CA CYS A 131 -10.97 17.22 -8.59
C CYS A 131 -12.42 17.19 -9.13
N VAL A 132 -13.19 18.24 -8.83
CA VAL A 132 -14.55 18.41 -9.36
C VAL A 132 -14.53 18.46 -10.89
N TYR A 133 -13.61 19.24 -11.48
CA TYR A 133 -13.42 19.30 -12.92
C TYR A 133 -13.06 17.94 -13.55
N TRP A 134 -12.21 17.14 -12.89
CA TRP A 134 -11.87 15.81 -13.37
C TRP A 134 -13.02 14.80 -13.22
N ALA A 135 -13.84 14.95 -12.19
CA ALA A 135 -15.01 14.12 -11.98
C ALA A 135 -16.11 14.44 -13.01
N ASP A 136 -16.34 15.73 -13.29
CA ASP A 136 -17.37 16.24 -14.19
C ASP A 136 -17.06 15.98 -15.68
N LYS A 137 -18.07 16.03 -16.55
CA LYS A 137 -17.95 15.91 -18.01
C LYS A 137 -17.66 17.24 -18.70
N MET A 138 -17.34 18.30 -17.96
CA MET A 138 -17.09 19.62 -18.53
C MET A 138 -15.93 19.60 -19.52
N THR A 139 -16.10 20.31 -20.64
CA THR A 139 -15.04 20.54 -21.64
C THR A 139 -14.11 21.68 -21.23
N GLU A 140 -14.57 22.57 -20.35
CA GLU A 140 -13.84 23.75 -19.89
C GLU A 140 -13.76 23.79 -18.36
N PHE A 141 -12.64 24.31 -17.85
CA PHE A 141 -12.42 24.46 -16.41
C PHE A 141 -13.14 25.72 -15.90
N ASN A 142 -13.99 25.55 -14.90
CA ASN A 142 -14.63 26.65 -14.18
C ASN A 142 -14.23 26.61 -12.69
N PRO A 143 -13.55 27.65 -12.16
CA PRO A 143 -13.14 27.69 -10.76
C PRO A 143 -14.29 28.00 -9.80
N ILE A 144 -15.46 28.41 -10.30
CA ILE A 144 -16.61 28.74 -9.46
C ILE A 144 -17.20 27.44 -8.90
N PRO A 145 -17.26 27.28 -7.56
CA PRO A 145 -17.74 26.05 -6.96
C PRO A 145 -19.23 25.87 -7.18
N GLN A 146 -19.62 24.67 -7.64
CA GLN A 146 -21.01 24.21 -7.61
C GLN A 146 -21.50 24.04 -6.17
N SER A 147 -22.79 23.76 -5.98
CA SER A 147 -23.33 23.44 -4.64
C SER A 147 -22.57 22.26 -4.03
N GLU A 148 -22.38 22.25 -2.71
CA GLU A 148 -21.64 21.18 -2.02
C GLU A 148 -22.20 19.80 -2.34
N LYS A 149 -23.53 19.67 -2.35
CA LYS A 149 -24.24 18.43 -2.68
C LYS A 149 -23.87 17.92 -4.07
N ASP A 150 -23.76 18.80 -5.06
CA ASP A 150 -23.39 18.42 -6.42
C ASP A 150 -21.92 18.01 -6.52
N ARG A 151 -21.03 18.74 -5.83
CA ARG A 151 -19.60 18.40 -5.79
C ARG A 151 -19.35 17.02 -5.18
N VAL A 152 -19.97 16.74 -4.02
CA VAL A 152 -19.88 15.43 -3.36
C VAL A 152 -20.41 14.34 -4.29
N ARG A 153 -21.60 14.53 -4.86
CA ARG A 153 -22.20 13.56 -5.79
C ARG A 153 -21.29 13.27 -6.99
N LEU A 154 -20.70 14.30 -7.60
CA LEU A 154 -19.81 14.16 -8.75
C LEU A 154 -18.58 13.33 -8.39
N VAL A 155 -17.88 13.68 -7.30
CA VAL A 155 -16.67 12.96 -6.89
C VAL A 155 -16.99 11.52 -6.49
N THR A 156 -18.05 11.27 -5.73
CA THR A 156 -18.47 9.91 -5.36
C THR A 156 -18.88 9.08 -6.58
N SER A 157 -19.43 9.70 -7.63
CA SER A 157 -19.78 9.01 -8.87
C SER A 157 -18.58 8.70 -9.78
N ASN A 158 -17.40 9.23 -9.47
CA ASN A 158 -16.17 8.99 -10.23
C ASN A 158 -14.97 8.84 -9.28
N PRO A 159 -14.82 7.69 -8.61
CA PRO A 159 -13.73 7.45 -7.66
C PRO A 159 -12.34 7.51 -8.32
N ILE A 160 -12.26 7.27 -9.64
CA ILE A 160 -10.99 7.37 -10.38
C ILE A 160 -10.52 8.83 -10.47
N ALA A 161 -11.43 9.79 -10.60
CA ALA A 161 -11.07 11.22 -10.55
C ALA A 161 -10.50 11.60 -9.18
N ALA A 162 -11.10 11.10 -8.09
CA ALA A 162 -10.60 11.31 -6.73
C ALA A 162 -9.20 10.71 -6.54
N ALA A 163 -8.98 9.46 -6.97
CA ALA A 163 -7.67 8.80 -6.88
C ALA A 163 -6.58 9.53 -7.69
N ARG A 164 -6.92 10.02 -8.88
CA ARG A 164 -6.01 10.82 -9.70
C ARG A 164 -5.69 12.17 -9.05
N PHE A 165 -6.69 12.82 -8.47
CA PHE A 165 -6.51 14.05 -7.70
C PHE A 165 -5.59 13.85 -6.51
N PHE A 166 -5.79 12.79 -5.73
CA PHE A 166 -4.90 12.43 -4.64
C PHE A 166 -3.46 12.27 -5.12
N ASN A 167 -3.23 11.45 -6.16
CA ASN A 167 -1.88 11.25 -6.72
C ASN A 167 -1.28 12.58 -7.22
N PHE A 168 -2.07 13.41 -7.91
CA PHE A 168 -1.61 14.71 -8.37
C PHE A 168 -1.15 15.61 -7.22
N MET A 169 -1.92 15.68 -6.13
CA MET A 169 -1.56 16.47 -4.95
C MET A 169 -0.30 15.94 -4.27
N VAL A 170 -0.13 14.62 -4.16
CA VAL A 170 1.09 14.01 -3.60
C VAL A 170 2.31 14.31 -4.46
N GLN A 171 2.20 14.20 -5.79
CA GLN A 171 3.30 14.53 -6.71
C GLN A 171 3.66 16.01 -6.65
N LEU A 172 2.66 16.90 -6.58
CA LEU A 172 2.91 18.33 -6.37
C LEU A 172 3.58 18.61 -5.04
N PHE A 173 3.24 17.90 -3.96
CA PHE A 173 3.91 18.06 -2.68
C PHE A 173 5.40 17.67 -2.77
N ILE A 174 5.71 16.52 -3.38
CA ILE A 174 7.08 16.05 -3.56
C ILE A 174 7.88 17.02 -4.45
N MET A 175 7.28 17.49 -5.53
CA MET A 175 7.95 18.36 -6.50
C MET A 175 8.06 19.82 -6.02
N LEU A 176 7.01 20.37 -5.40
CA LEU A 176 6.91 21.79 -5.10
C LEU A 176 7.16 22.17 -3.64
N VAL A 177 7.03 21.23 -2.70
CA VAL A 177 7.27 21.51 -1.28
C VAL A 177 8.61 20.91 -0.87
N LEU A 178 8.86 19.65 -1.22
CA LEU A 178 10.13 18.99 -0.93
C LEU A 178 11.23 19.28 -1.96
N TRP A 179 10.83 19.67 -3.17
CA TRP A 179 11.73 19.96 -4.28
C TRP A 179 12.66 18.79 -4.66
N VAL A 180 12.14 17.57 -4.56
CA VAL A 180 12.93 16.36 -4.83
C VAL A 180 13.23 16.25 -6.34
N GLY A 181 14.51 16.13 -6.68
CA GLY A 181 14.97 15.91 -8.05
C GLY A 181 15.42 17.18 -8.79
N ASP A 182 15.33 18.34 -8.15
CA ASP A 182 15.89 19.59 -8.68
C ASP A 182 16.99 20.10 -7.72
N SER A 183 18.23 20.12 -8.21
CA SER A 183 19.41 20.51 -7.44
C SER A 183 19.64 22.01 -7.36
N ALA A 184 18.87 22.82 -8.11
CA ALA A 184 19.04 24.26 -8.16
C ALA A 184 18.24 25.01 -7.08
N LEU A 185 17.21 24.36 -6.53
CA LEU A 185 16.22 24.97 -5.65
C LEU A 185 16.05 24.13 -4.39
N GLN A 186 15.91 24.81 -3.25
CA GLN A 186 15.75 24.17 -1.95
C GLN A 186 14.27 24.08 -1.60
N GLY A 187 13.84 22.92 -1.08
CA GLY A 187 12.49 22.73 -0.59
C GLY A 187 12.18 23.58 0.64
N LEU A 188 10.90 23.68 0.98
CA LEU A 188 10.39 24.45 2.12
C LEU A 188 11.07 24.06 3.45
N PHE A 189 11.45 22.78 3.58
CA PHE A 189 12.06 22.21 4.78
C PHE A 189 13.57 22.05 4.67
N GLY A 190 14.20 22.64 3.65
CA GLY A 190 15.60 22.47 3.36
C GLY A 190 15.86 21.51 2.19
N ASP A 191 17.08 20.99 2.11
CA ASP A 191 17.48 20.04 1.08
C ASP A 191 16.99 18.63 1.44
N THR A 192 16.20 18.02 0.56
CA THR A 192 15.58 16.71 0.83
C THR A 192 16.55 15.60 0.44
N SER A 193 17.27 15.05 1.42
CA SER A 193 18.21 13.95 1.20
C SER A 193 17.53 12.60 0.91
N THR A 194 16.37 12.35 1.50
CA THR A 194 15.54 11.17 1.28
C THR A 194 14.10 11.41 1.73
N TYR A 195 13.17 10.66 1.19
CA TYR A 195 11.79 10.59 1.67
C TYR A 195 11.28 9.14 1.59
N TYR A 196 10.30 8.82 2.44
CA TYR A 196 9.56 7.56 2.41
C TYR A 196 8.08 7.90 2.59
N GLY A 197 7.22 7.34 1.74
CA GLY A 197 5.80 7.67 1.72
C GLY A 197 4.96 6.40 1.61
N THR A 198 3.89 6.35 2.40
CA THR A 198 2.91 5.27 2.35
C THR A 198 1.51 5.87 2.21
N VAL A 199 0.60 5.11 1.61
CA VAL A 199 -0.83 5.46 1.57
C VAL A 199 -1.55 4.52 2.52
N GLU A 200 -2.38 5.06 3.40
CA GLU A 200 -3.27 4.24 4.23
C GLU A 200 -4.25 3.51 3.32
N GLN A 201 -4.28 2.18 3.42
CA GLN A 201 -5.22 1.29 2.75
C GLN A 201 -6.30 0.83 3.71
#